data_AF-A0A7C5CHF2-F1
#
_entry.id   AF-A0A7C5CHF2-F1
#
_cell.length_a   1.000
_cell.length_b   1.000
_cell.length_c   1.000
_cell.angle_alpha   90.00
_cell.angle_beta   90.00
_cell.angle_gamma   90.00
#
_symmetry.space_group_name_H-M   'P 1'
#
loop_
_entity.id
_entity.type
_entity.pdbx_description
1 polymer ?
#
loop_
_entity_poly.entity_id
_entity_poly.type
_entity_poly.pdbx_seq_one_letter_code
_entity_poly.pdbx_strand_id
1 'polypeptide(L)'
;MKGFSHFTLGIMSVSFFPEIVRAAYNGSFIFPIAGACGLISDTLDFKFTRFFENPDINYEPDVENLDGQALAQMLASAVDSASEKKIGEEVRVRLHTVQMGPDRWRQYSVFFDPDKNEVRAEFGPIVSGFGKTPLPDTEPKNPSRKGSAKPRAKIINPNPRDISATILSGPSFSLKRRRNGVEVIFIPWHRQWSHSFTLAILLGLLGYLLGGGIWAIALGLPVFTHVLADLTGFLGGNLFPPFTKERSAGLKLFHADTPLANFFGVWGAILITLFNLNRFAPKPVFHINFLFYFAIFWVLPFAIALLFSALVEKEELEEETEEEEEEEESTIMG
;
A
#
# COMPACT_ATOMS: atom_id res chain seq x y z
N MET A 1 -3.32 -1.10 4.24
CA MET A 1 -3.59 0.30 4.64
C MET A 1 -2.25 0.98 4.92
N LYS A 2 -2.17 2.22 5.42
CA LYS A 2 -0.88 2.77 5.89
C LYS A 2 -0.50 2.20 7.26
N GLY A 3 0.78 2.24 7.60
CA GLY A 3 1.32 1.66 8.84
C GLY A 3 0.57 2.04 10.11
N PHE A 4 0.27 3.34 10.31
CA PHE A 4 -0.47 3.78 11.51
C PHE A 4 -1.84 3.12 11.64
N SER A 5 -2.51 2.82 10.53
CA SER A 5 -3.80 2.14 10.54
C SER A 5 -3.69 0.71 11.05
N HIS A 6 -2.58 0.01 10.76
CA HIS A 6 -2.36 -1.34 11.29
C HIS A 6 -2.06 -1.34 12.79
N PHE A 7 -1.37 -0.31 13.29
CA PHE A 7 -1.16 -0.12 14.73
C PHE A 7 -2.49 0.06 15.48
N THR A 8 -3.35 0.95 15.01
CA THR A 8 -4.65 1.22 15.67
C THR A 8 -5.60 0.04 15.55
N LEU A 9 -5.62 -0.67 14.43
CA LEU A 9 -6.36 -1.93 14.28
C LEU A 9 -5.86 -3.01 15.25
N GLY A 10 -4.54 -3.08 15.49
CA GLY A 10 -3.96 -3.97 16.50
C GLY A 10 -4.52 -3.73 17.90
N ILE A 11 -4.48 -2.47 18.36
CA ILE A 11 -5.06 -2.05 19.64
C ILE A 11 -6.56 -2.34 19.71
N MET A 12 -7.29 -1.97 18.65
CA MET A 12 -8.73 -2.17 18.57
C MET A 12 -9.10 -3.65 18.69
N SER A 13 -8.39 -4.54 18.00
CA SER A 13 -8.69 -5.97 17.98
C SER A 13 -8.69 -6.60 19.37
N VAL A 14 -7.76 -6.18 20.23
CA VAL A 14 -7.61 -6.71 21.59
C VAL A 14 -8.48 -5.98 22.62
N SER A 15 -9.04 -4.83 22.27
CA SER A 15 -9.94 -4.07 23.16
C SER A 15 -11.24 -4.79 23.50
N PHE A 16 -11.64 -5.77 22.68
CA PHE A 16 -12.83 -6.59 22.90
C PHE A 16 -12.71 -7.57 24.08
N PHE A 17 -11.52 -7.72 24.67
CA PHE A 17 -11.26 -8.66 25.76
C PHE A 17 -11.21 -7.91 27.11
N PRO A 18 -12.19 -8.10 28.01
CA PRO A 18 -12.25 -7.40 29.29
C PRO A 18 -10.98 -7.58 30.14
N GLU A 19 -10.36 -8.76 30.07
CA GLU A 19 -9.13 -9.10 30.79
C GLU A 19 -7.96 -8.24 30.33
N ILE A 20 -7.87 -7.93 29.03
CA ILE A 20 -6.84 -7.06 28.46
C ILE A 20 -7.07 -5.62 28.93
N VAL A 21 -8.32 -5.15 28.93
CA VAL A 21 -8.65 -3.82 29.44
C VAL A 21 -8.30 -3.68 30.92
N ARG A 22 -8.64 -4.68 31.73
CA ARG A 22 -8.30 -4.69 33.17
C ARG A 22 -6.79 -4.76 33.40
N ALA A 23 -6.07 -5.56 32.61
CA ALA A 23 -4.60 -5.62 32.69
C ALA A 23 -3.98 -4.25 32.39
N ALA A 24 -4.46 -3.57 31.35
CA ALA A 24 -4.02 -2.21 31.01
C ALA A 24 -4.37 -1.19 32.10
N TYR A 25 -5.58 -1.27 32.67
CA TYR A 25 -5.99 -0.43 33.80
C TYR A 25 -5.06 -0.60 35.02
N ASN A 26 -4.55 -1.81 35.23
CA ASN A 26 -3.58 -2.14 36.29
C ASN A 26 -2.11 -1.82 35.91
N GLY A 27 -1.88 -1.06 34.84
CA GLY A 27 -0.54 -0.60 34.43
C GLY A 27 0.21 -1.51 33.45
N SER A 28 -0.43 -2.53 32.88
CA SER A 28 0.19 -3.36 31.83
C SER A 28 0.35 -2.61 30.51
N PHE A 29 1.48 -2.83 29.83
CA PHE A 29 1.76 -2.32 28.48
C PHE A 29 1.12 -3.16 27.36
N ILE A 30 0.11 -3.97 27.68
CA ILE A 30 -0.50 -4.91 26.75
C ILE A 30 -1.09 -4.25 25.49
N PHE A 31 -1.67 -3.04 25.60
CA PHE A 31 -2.18 -2.31 24.43
C PHE A 31 -1.06 -1.79 23.51
N PRO A 32 -0.04 -1.07 24.00
CA PRO A 32 1.12 -0.70 23.18
C PRO A 32 1.78 -1.90 22.49
N ILE A 33 1.92 -3.04 23.18
CA ILE A 33 2.47 -4.26 22.60
C ILE A 33 1.56 -4.81 21.50
N ALA A 34 0.24 -4.87 21.73
CA ALA A 34 -0.72 -5.28 20.71
C ALA A 34 -0.67 -4.38 19.47
N GLY A 35 -0.56 -3.06 19.67
CA GLY A 35 -0.36 -2.11 18.58
C GLY A 35 0.94 -2.37 17.80
N ALA A 36 2.05 -2.61 18.51
CA ALA A 36 3.33 -2.95 17.88
C ALA A 36 3.27 -4.28 17.12
N CYS A 37 2.58 -5.29 17.65
CA CYS A 37 2.29 -6.53 16.93
C CYS A 37 1.45 -6.27 15.68
N GLY A 38 0.51 -5.33 15.71
CA GLY A 38 -0.20 -4.87 14.51
C GLY A 38 0.73 -4.31 13.42
N LEU A 39 1.92 -3.81 13.76
CA LEU A 39 2.91 -3.29 12.80
C LEU A 39 3.96 -4.33 12.36
N ILE A 40 4.03 -5.49 13.01
CA ILE A 40 5.19 -6.37 12.89
C ILE A 40 5.35 -6.91 11.46
N SER A 41 4.25 -7.23 10.78
CA SER A 41 4.27 -7.75 9.40
C SER A 41 4.92 -6.76 8.42
N ASP A 42 4.47 -5.51 8.43
CA ASP A 42 5.09 -4.43 7.65
C ASP A 42 6.54 -4.19 8.07
N THR A 43 6.81 -4.18 9.38
CA THR A 43 8.17 -3.94 9.90
C THR A 43 9.13 -5.02 9.40
N LEU A 44 8.74 -6.29 9.46
CA LEU A 44 9.52 -7.41 8.95
C LEU A 44 9.79 -7.25 7.45
N ASP A 45 8.80 -6.87 6.66
CA ASP A 45 8.98 -6.71 5.22
C ASP A 45 9.88 -5.54 4.86
N PHE A 46 9.56 -4.35 5.37
CA PHE A 46 10.25 -3.12 4.97
C PHE A 46 11.62 -2.93 5.64
N LYS A 47 11.85 -3.55 6.80
CA LYS A 47 13.13 -3.45 7.53
C LYS A 47 14.01 -4.69 7.40
N PHE A 48 13.48 -5.83 6.97
CA PHE A 48 14.27 -7.06 6.81
C PHE A 48 14.07 -7.68 5.43
N THR A 49 12.87 -8.16 5.07
CA THR A 49 12.66 -8.98 3.86
C THR A 49 13.12 -8.27 2.58
N ARG A 50 12.84 -6.97 2.45
CA ARG A 50 13.30 -6.15 1.31
C ARG A 50 14.81 -6.21 1.07
N PHE A 51 15.60 -6.26 2.13
CA PHE A 51 17.07 -6.26 2.02
C PHE A 51 17.66 -7.62 1.64
N PHE A 52 16.87 -8.69 1.77
CA PHE A 52 17.24 -10.03 1.30
C PHE A 52 16.80 -10.29 -0.15
N GLU A 53 16.19 -9.32 -0.82
CA GLU A 53 15.88 -9.44 -2.24
C GLU A 53 17.17 -9.30 -3.08
N ASN A 54 17.45 -10.34 -3.85
CA ASN A 54 18.51 -10.38 -4.86
C ASN A 54 17.88 -10.16 -6.25
N PRO A 55 17.95 -8.95 -6.80
CA PRO A 55 17.48 -8.68 -8.16
C PRO A 55 18.45 -9.26 -9.20
N ASP A 56 17.90 -9.81 -10.28
CA ASP A 56 18.67 -10.23 -11.46
C ASP A 56 19.10 -9.01 -12.29
N ILE A 57 18.24 -7.97 -12.32
CA ILE A 57 18.46 -6.72 -13.05
C ILE A 57 18.34 -5.55 -12.08
N ASN A 58 19.38 -4.72 -12.00
CA ASN A 58 19.35 -3.43 -11.33
C ASN A 58 19.41 -2.33 -12.39
N TYR A 59 18.41 -1.45 -12.38
CA TYR A 59 18.39 -0.26 -13.21
C TYR A 59 18.67 0.96 -12.35
N GLU A 60 19.76 1.65 -12.67
CA GLU A 60 20.11 2.95 -12.13
C GLU A 60 19.96 3.96 -13.26
N PRO A 61 19.03 4.93 -13.16
CA PRO A 61 18.86 5.91 -14.22
C PRO A 61 20.08 6.82 -14.35
N ASP A 62 20.51 7.07 -15.58
CA ASP A 62 21.52 8.06 -15.88
C ASP A 62 20.88 9.46 -15.80
N VAL A 63 21.36 10.26 -14.84
CA VAL A 63 20.79 11.59 -14.54
C VAL A 63 21.05 12.59 -15.65
N GLU A 64 22.13 12.40 -16.41
CA GLU A 64 22.52 13.27 -17.51
C GLU A 64 21.82 12.87 -18.82
N ASN A 65 21.41 11.60 -18.93
CA ASN A 65 20.75 11.05 -20.11
C ASN A 65 19.47 10.28 -19.75
N LEU A 66 18.38 11.03 -19.55
CA LEU A 66 17.06 10.49 -19.26
C LEU A 66 16.44 9.87 -20.52
N ASP A 67 16.65 8.56 -20.71
CA ASP A 67 16.15 7.79 -21.84
C ASP A 67 15.05 6.79 -21.42
N GLY A 68 13.80 7.22 -21.56
CA GLY A 68 12.62 6.39 -21.31
C GLY A 68 12.50 5.24 -22.31
N GLN A 69 13.01 5.39 -23.53
CA GLN A 69 12.97 4.34 -24.54
C GLN A 69 13.91 3.19 -24.19
N ALA A 70 15.11 3.50 -23.72
CA ALA A 70 16.05 2.49 -23.21
C ALA A 70 15.49 1.74 -22.00
N LEU A 71 14.85 2.44 -21.05
CA LEU A 71 14.18 1.82 -19.91
C LEU A 71 13.05 0.89 -20.34
N ALA A 72 12.17 1.34 -21.24
CA ALA A 72 11.08 0.52 -21.76
C ALA A 72 11.60 -0.74 -22.47
N GLN A 73 12.65 -0.62 -23.29
CA GLN A 73 13.28 -1.74 -23.98
C GLN A 73 13.94 -2.73 -23.03
N MET A 74 14.62 -2.26 -21.99
CA MET A 74 15.21 -3.11 -20.96
C MET A 74 14.12 -3.93 -20.26
N LEU A 75 13.02 -3.30 -19.86
CA LEU A 75 11.91 -3.99 -19.21
C LEU A 75 11.18 -4.96 -20.13
N ALA A 76 10.95 -4.60 -21.40
CA ALA A 76 10.39 -5.52 -22.39
C ALA A 76 11.31 -6.72 -22.63
N SER A 77 12.63 -6.51 -22.65
CA SER A 77 13.61 -7.58 -22.76
C SER A 77 13.60 -8.48 -21.52
N ALA A 78 13.46 -7.90 -20.32
CA ALA A 78 13.34 -8.66 -19.08
C ALA A 78 12.07 -9.53 -19.06
N VAL A 79 10.96 -9.04 -19.62
CA VAL A 79 9.73 -9.83 -19.82
C VAL A 79 10.00 -11.01 -20.75
N ASP A 80 10.69 -10.79 -21.86
CA ASP A 80 11.05 -11.86 -22.79
C ASP A 80 11.99 -12.89 -22.16
N SER A 81 13.02 -12.46 -21.43
CA SER A 81 13.92 -13.37 -20.70
C SER A 81 13.17 -14.19 -19.65
N ALA A 82 12.21 -13.60 -18.94
CA ALA A 82 11.34 -14.34 -18.02
C ALA A 82 10.48 -15.39 -18.75
N SER A 83 10.09 -15.14 -19.99
CA SER A 83 9.28 -16.06 -20.78
C SER A 83 10.00 -17.36 -21.16
N GLU A 84 11.33 -17.28 -21.30
CA GLU A 84 12.23 -18.38 -21.66
C GLU A 84 12.58 -19.28 -20.45
N LYS A 85 12.28 -18.83 -19.23
CA LYS A 85 12.47 -19.61 -18.00
C LYS A 85 11.42 -20.71 -17.84
N LYS A 86 11.65 -21.64 -16.90
CA LYS A 86 10.65 -22.67 -16.57
C LYS A 86 9.42 -22.04 -15.92
N ILE A 87 8.26 -22.68 -16.09
CA ILE A 87 7.02 -22.23 -15.43
C ILE A 87 7.24 -22.13 -13.92
N GLY A 88 6.93 -20.96 -13.35
CA GLY A 88 7.10 -20.66 -11.93
C GLY A 88 8.43 -19.97 -11.58
N GLU A 89 9.43 -19.98 -12.47
CA GLU A 89 10.64 -19.19 -12.31
C GLU A 89 10.38 -17.72 -12.66
N GLU A 90 11.25 -16.85 -12.16
CA GLU A 90 11.09 -15.40 -12.27
C GLU A 90 12.39 -14.70 -12.66
N VAL A 91 12.26 -13.50 -13.23
CA VAL A 91 13.33 -12.50 -13.35
C VAL A 91 12.96 -11.35 -12.42
N ARG A 92 13.86 -11.02 -11.49
CA ARG A 92 13.66 -9.92 -10.54
C ARG A 92 14.32 -8.65 -11.03
N VAL A 93 13.56 -7.57 -11.05
CA VAL A 93 14.01 -6.25 -11.50
C VAL A 93 13.87 -5.26 -10.36
N ARG A 94 14.93 -4.49 -10.10
CA ARG A 94 14.93 -3.36 -9.17
C ARG A 94 15.20 -2.07 -9.94
N LEU A 95 14.31 -1.10 -9.76
CA LEU A 95 14.45 0.24 -10.33
C LEU A 95 14.87 1.18 -9.20
N HIS A 96 16.08 1.73 -9.27
CA HIS A 96 16.61 2.62 -8.24
C HIS A 96 16.16 4.05 -8.45
N THR A 97 15.84 4.74 -7.37
CA THR A 97 15.50 6.16 -7.45
C THR A 97 16.72 7.02 -7.72
N VAL A 98 16.48 8.17 -8.34
CA VAL A 98 17.49 9.21 -8.53
C VAL A 98 17.31 10.28 -7.45
N GLN A 99 18.22 10.33 -6.49
CA GLN A 99 18.20 11.36 -5.45
C GLN A 99 18.83 12.64 -6.00
N MET A 100 18.06 13.73 -6.04
CA MET A 100 18.49 15.05 -6.51
C MET A 100 18.87 15.99 -5.34
N GLY A 101 18.53 15.60 -4.11
CA GLY A 101 18.80 16.37 -2.89
C GLY A 101 18.32 15.64 -1.63
N PRO A 102 18.43 16.27 -0.44
CA PRO A 102 18.04 15.65 0.82
C PRO A 102 16.56 15.20 0.87
N ASP A 103 15.69 15.97 0.24
CA ASP A 103 14.24 15.77 0.18
C ASP A 103 13.69 15.75 -1.25
N ARG A 104 14.56 15.55 -2.25
CA ARG A 104 14.22 15.67 -3.68
C ARG A 104 14.63 14.43 -4.47
N TRP A 105 13.73 13.97 -5.33
CA TRP A 105 13.97 12.85 -6.24
C TRP A 105 13.49 13.18 -7.64
N ARG A 106 14.18 12.70 -8.67
CA ARG A 106 13.65 12.72 -10.04
C ARG A 106 12.65 11.57 -10.18
N GLN A 107 11.39 11.90 -10.43
CA GLN A 107 10.34 10.90 -10.65
C GLN A 107 10.53 10.25 -12.01
N TYR A 108 10.31 8.95 -12.07
CA TYR A 108 10.00 8.26 -13.31
C TYR A 108 8.98 7.15 -13.06
N SER A 109 8.14 6.87 -14.03
CA SER A 109 7.09 5.86 -13.96
C SER A 109 7.30 4.78 -15.02
N VAL A 110 6.85 3.58 -14.70
CA VAL A 110 6.78 2.45 -15.63
C VAL A 110 5.38 1.86 -15.60
N PHE A 111 4.88 1.49 -16.75
CA PHE A 111 3.56 0.89 -16.92
C PHE A 111 3.66 -0.35 -17.79
N PHE A 112 3.16 -1.48 -17.26
CA PHE A 112 3.03 -2.73 -18.00
C PHE A 112 1.58 -2.85 -18.47
N ASP A 113 1.35 -2.56 -19.76
CA ASP A 113 0.05 -2.58 -20.40
C ASP A 113 -0.28 -3.99 -20.92
N PRO A 114 -1.20 -4.73 -20.28
CA PRO A 114 -1.58 -6.06 -20.74
C PRO A 114 -2.45 -6.03 -22.01
N ASP A 115 -3.16 -4.92 -22.28
CA ASP A 115 -4.12 -4.81 -23.38
C ASP A 115 -3.42 -4.52 -24.70
N LYS A 116 -2.45 -3.59 -24.68
CA LYS A 116 -1.60 -3.27 -25.83
C LYS A 116 -0.35 -4.15 -25.92
N ASN A 117 -0.09 -4.96 -24.91
CA ASN A 117 1.11 -5.76 -24.74
C ASN A 117 2.38 -4.90 -24.92
N GLU A 118 2.47 -3.82 -24.15
CA GLU A 118 3.58 -2.87 -24.21
C GLU A 118 4.03 -2.48 -22.80
N VAL A 119 5.31 -2.13 -22.70
CA VAL A 119 5.89 -1.48 -21.52
C VAL A 119 6.12 -0.02 -21.88
N ARG A 120 5.57 0.90 -21.08
CA ARG A 120 5.79 2.34 -21.21
C ARG A 120 6.65 2.82 -20.05
N ALA A 121 7.53 3.76 -20.32
CA ALA A 121 8.35 4.41 -19.30
C ALA A 121 8.43 5.91 -19.56
N GLU A 122 8.39 6.68 -18.49
CA GLU A 122 8.40 8.14 -18.54
C GLU A 122 9.19 8.74 -17.38
N PHE A 123 10.14 9.62 -17.70
CA PHE A 123 10.76 10.50 -16.72
C PHE A 123 9.91 11.77 -16.56
N GLY A 124 9.58 12.06 -15.31
CA GLY A 124 8.75 13.17 -14.87
C GLY A 124 9.52 14.22 -14.06
N PRO A 125 8.82 15.12 -13.34
CA PRO A 125 9.41 16.21 -12.61
C PRO A 125 10.28 15.77 -11.42
N ILE A 126 11.00 16.72 -10.84
CA ILE A 126 11.61 16.52 -9.52
C ILE A 126 10.48 16.64 -8.50
N VAL A 127 10.38 15.66 -7.61
CA VAL A 127 9.38 15.62 -6.54
C VAL A 127 10.04 15.87 -5.18
N SER A 128 9.34 16.61 -4.32
CA SER A 128 9.66 16.83 -2.92
C SER A 128 8.60 16.23 -1.99
N GLY A 129 8.75 16.42 -0.67
CA GLY A 129 7.74 16.01 0.31
C GLY A 129 7.55 14.49 0.39
N PHE A 130 8.66 13.76 0.40
CA PHE A 130 8.68 12.29 0.32
C PHE A 130 8.09 11.75 -0.99
N GLY A 131 8.44 12.39 -2.11
CA GLY A 131 8.14 11.91 -3.45
C GLY A 131 6.69 12.12 -3.90
N LYS A 132 6.03 13.18 -3.41
CA LYS A 132 4.60 13.45 -3.66
C LYS A 132 4.33 14.75 -4.38
N THR A 133 5.11 15.79 -4.11
CA THR A 133 4.83 17.14 -4.60
C THR A 133 5.77 17.45 -5.75
N PRO A 134 5.29 17.54 -7.01
CA PRO A 134 6.13 17.94 -8.12
C PRO A 134 6.59 19.39 -7.93
N LEU A 135 7.87 19.65 -8.17
CA LEU A 135 8.42 20.99 -8.20
C LEU A 135 8.11 21.63 -9.55
N PRO A 136 7.53 22.84 -9.58
CA PRO A 136 7.26 23.57 -10.82
C PRO A 136 8.49 23.68 -11.71
N ASP A 137 8.29 23.66 -13.03
CA ASP A 137 9.32 23.84 -14.06
C ASP A 137 10.50 22.86 -14.04
N THR A 138 10.37 21.74 -13.31
CA THR A 138 11.42 20.73 -13.24
C THR A 138 11.22 19.55 -14.17
N GLU A 139 10.11 19.49 -14.91
CA GLU A 139 9.84 18.40 -15.85
C GLU A 139 10.89 18.36 -16.98
N PRO A 140 11.43 17.18 -17.34
CA PRO A 140 12.40 17.08 -18.42
C PRO A 140 11.74 17.52 -19.74
N LYS A 141 12.43 18.37 -20.50
CA LYS A 141 11.94 18.88 -21.79
C LYS A 141 12.36 18.00 -22.97
N ASN A 142 13.29 17.07 -22.76
CA ASN A 142 13.82 16.20 -23.79
C ASN A 142 12.76 15.16 -24.23
N PRO A 143 12.49 14.99 -25.54
CA PRO A 143 11.55 13.97 -26.02
C PRO A 143 11.94 12.55 -25.62
N SER A 144 13.24 12.27 -25.45
CA SER A 144 13.75 10.96 -25.01
C SER A 144 13.31 10.56 -23.61
N ARG A 145 12.71 11.46 -22.82
CA ARG A 145 12.16 11.15 -21.49
C ARG A 145 11.04 10.11 -21.52
N LYS A 146 10.36 9.94 -22.66
CA LYS A 146 9.25 9.00 -22.87
C LYS A 146 9.70 7.88 -23.78
N GLY A 147 9.22 6.66 -23.50
CA GLY A 147 9.50 5.51 -24.33
C GLY A 147 8.46 4.41 -24.20
N SER A 148 8.39 3.58 -25.23
CA SER A 148 7.53 2.39 -25.23
C SER A 148 8.19 1.23 -25.98
N ALA A 149 8.01 0.01 -25.48
CA ALA A 149 8.55 -1.17 -26.13
C ALA A 149 7.56 -2.34 -25.98
N LYS A 150 7.44 -3.17 -27.02
CA LYS A 150 6.56 -4.33 -27.02
C LYS A 150 7.40 -5.60 -26.79
N PRO A 151 7.21 -6.32 -25.66
CA PRO A 151 7.80 -7.63 -25.50
C PRO A 151 7.18 -8.64 -26.49
N ARG A 152 7.93 -9.68 -26.82
CA ARG A 152 7.43 -10.83 -27.61
C ARG A 152 6.48 -11.68 -26.78
N ALA A 153 6.74 -11.80 -25.48
CA ALA A 153 5.88 -12.54 -24.56
C ALA A 153 4.65 -11.73 -24.13
N LYS A 154 3.54 -12.42 -23.88
CA LYS A 154 2.30 -11.81 -23.37
C LYS A 154 2.49 -11.34 -21.93
N ILE A 155 2.20 -10.07 -21.66
CA ILE A 155 2.13 -9.50 -20.32
C ILE A 155 0.84 -9.95 -19.62
N ILE A 156 0.97 -10.39 -18.38
CA ILE A 156 -0.14 -10.59 -17.45
C ILE A 156 0.05 -9.60 -16.31
N ASN A 157 -0.85 -8.61 -16.21
CA ASN A 157 -0.82 -7.63 -15.14
C ASN A 157 -2.23 -7.54 -14.51
N PRO A 158 -2.51 -8.28 -13.42
CA PRO A 158 -3.85 -8.33 -12.82
C PRO A 158 -4.31 -7.00 -12.21
N ASN A 159 -3.38 -6.07 -11.97
CA ASN A 159 -3.63 -4.75 -11.39
C ASN A 159 -2.76 -3.70 -12.13
N PRO A 160 -3.12 -3.37 -13.39
CA PRO A 160 -2.35 -2.41 -14.18
C PRO A 160 -2.44 -1.03 -13.55
N ARG A 161 -1.26 -0.44 -13.28
CA ARG A 161 -1.11 0.90 -12.71
C ARG A 161 0.27 1.43 -13.03
N ASP A 162 0.40 2.74 -13.02
CA ASP A 162 1.72 3.37 -13.07
C ASP A 162 2.50 3.04 -11.79
N ILE A 163 3.72 2.53 -11.99
CA ILE A 163 4.64 2.32 -10.90
C ILE A 163 5.70 3.41 -10.94
N SER A 164 5.55 4.38 -10.03
CA SER A 164 6.46 5.50 -9.92
C SER A 164 7.62 5.20 -8.97
N ALA A 165 8.83 5.47 -9.43
CA ALA A 165 10.04 5.52 -8.62
C ALA A 165 10.26 6.96 -8.14
N THR A 166 9.79 7.26 -6.93
CA THR A 166 9.77 8.64 -6.39
C THR A 166 10.49 8.82 -5.06
N ILE A 167 10.82 7.72 -4.34
CA ILE A 167 11.49 7.79 -3.04
C ILE A 167 12.11 6.43 -2.61
N LEU A 168 12.96 6.47 -1.57
CA LEU A 168 13.62 5.34 -0.92
C LEU A 168 14.63 4.67 -1.86
N SER A 169 14.62 3.34 -2.00
CA SER A 169 15.45 2.62 -2.97
C SER A 169 14.69 2.27 -4.26
N GLY A 170 13.52 2.90 -4.48
CA GLY A 170 12.64 2.62 -5.61
C GLY A 170 11.90 1.26 -5.58
N PRO A 171 11.09 0.99 -6.62
CA PRO A 171 10.24 -0.19 -6.70
C PRO A 171 11.01 -1.44 -7.17
N SER A 172 10.42 -2.60 -6.86
CA SER A 172 10.91 -3.92 -7.26
C SER A 172 9.78 -4.73 -7.88
N PHE A 173 10.14 -5.57 -8.83
CA PHE A 173 9.22 -6.41 -9.58
C PHE A 173 9.77 -7.83 -9.69
N SER A 174 8.88 -8.79 -9.65
CA SER A 174 9.13 -10.13 -10.18
C SER A 174 8.35 -10.31 -11.47
N LEU A 175 9.05 -10.69 -12.54
CA LEU A 175 8.49 -11.09 -13.82
C LEU A 175 8.44 -12.62 -13.82
N LYS A 176 7.28 -13.19 -13.46
CA LYS A 176 7.13 -14.62 -13.20
C LYS A 176 6.53 -15.35 -14.40
N ARG A 177 7.18 -16.43 -14.86
CA ARG A 177 6.66 -17.25 -15.95
C ARG A 177 5.39 -17.98 -15.53
N ARG A 178 4.27 -17.70 -16.20
CA ARG A 178 2.99 -18.42 -16.10
C ARG A 178 2.69 -19.15 -17.39
N ARG A 179 1.78 -20.13 -17.42
CA ARG A 179 1.47 -20.88 -18.65
C ARG A 179 1.14 -19.98 -19.85
N ASN A 180 0.39 -18.90 -19.62
CA ASN A 180 -0.19 -18.05 -20.67
C ASN A 180 0.56 -16.73 -20.89
N GLY A 181 1.74 -16.54 -20.29
CA GLY A 181 2.50 -15.28 -20.38
C GLY A 181 3.43 -15.07 -19.19
N VAL A 182 3.82 -13.82 -18.97
CA VAL A 182 4.67 -13.40 -17.86
C VAL A 182 3.87 -12.48 -16.95
N GLU A 183 3.71 -12.90 -15.70
CA GLU A 183 3.01 -12.13 -14.68
C GLU A 183 3.93 -11.10 -14.05
N VAL A 184 3.46 -9.86 -14.00
CA VAL A 184 4.15 -8.75 -13.32
C VAL A 184 3.69 -8.71 -11.87
N ILE A 185 4.60 -9.02 -10.94
CA ILE A 185 4.35 -9.00 -9.51
C ILE A 185 5.07 -7.80 -8.89
N PHE A 186 4.30 -6.80 -8.49
CA PHE A 186 4.81 -5.63 -7.79
C PHE A 186 5.20 -5.96 -6.33
N ILE A 187 6.38 -5.50 -5.89
CA ILE A 187 6.97 -5.71 -4.55
C ILE A 187 6.88 -7.17 -4.10
N PRO A 188 7.58 -8.10 -4.79
CA PRO A 188 7.38 -9.54 -4.63
C PRO A 188 7.74 -10.07 -3.23
N TRP A 189 8.63 -9.38 -2.51
CA TRP A 189 8.99 -9.68 -1.13
C TRP A 189 7.91 -9.31 -0.10
N HIS A 190 7.04 -8.36 -0.42
CA HIS A 190 6.00 -7.90 0.49
C HIS A 190 4.80 -8.86 0.52
N ARG A 191 4.17 -9.00 1.69
CA ARG A 191 2.98 -9.85 1.93
C ARG A 191 3.15 -11.33 1.63
N GLN A 192 4.38 -11.81 1.87
CA GLN A 192 4.72 -13.22 1.78
C GLN A 192 4.53 -13.86 3.16
N TRP A 193 5.62 -14.33 3.78
CA TRP A 193 5.54 -15.10 5.01
C TRP A 193 5.12 -14.28 6.23
N SER A 194 5.50 -13.01 6.26
CA SER A 194 5.26 -12.07 7.36
C SER A 194 3.79 -11.63 7.48
N HIS A 195 3.02 -11.70 6.38
CA HIS A 195 1.60 -11.34 6.34
C HIS A 195 0.75 -12.61 6.25
N SER A 196 0.91 -13.48 7.23
CA SER A 196 0.27 -14.78 7.25
C SER A 196 -0.41 -15.09 8.57
N PHE A 197 -1.41 -15.97 8.50
CA PHE A 197 -2.02 -16.53 9.70
C PHE A 197 -1.06 -17.48 10.42
N THR A 198 -0.10 -18.08 9.71
CA THR A 198 0.99 -18.83 10.33
C THR A 198 1.78 -17.96 11.31
N LEU A 199 2.20 -16.75 10.90
CA LEU A 199 2.92 -15.84 11.80
C LEU A 199 2.04 -15.44 12.99
N ALA A 200 0.76 -15.13 12.76
CA ALA A 200 -0.17 -14.79 13.82
C ALA A 200 -0.30 -15.91 14.87
N ILE A 201 -0.39 -17.17 14.42
CA ILE A 201 -0.45 -18.35 15.30
C ILE A 201 0.86 -18.51 16.06
N LEU A 202 2.02 -18.39 15.40
CA LEU A 202 3.33 -18.51 16.07
C LEU A 202 3.53 -17.45 17.15
N LEU A 203 3.14 -16.20 16.88
CA LEU A 203 3.19 -15.12 17.88
C LEU A 203 2.17 -15.32 19.00
N GLY A 204 1.00 -15.88 18.69
CA GLY A 204 0.03 -16.29 19.70
C GLY A 204 0.57 -17.40 20.60
N LEU A 205 1.23 -18.42 20.05
CA LEU A 205 1.89 -19.47 20.83
C LEU A 205 3.01 -18.90 21.70
N LEU A 206 3.82 -17.99 21.16
CA LEU A 206 4.84 -17.29 21.94
C LEU A 206 4.21 -16.50 23.10
N GLY A 207 3.14 -15.75 22.84
CA GLY A 207 2.39 -15.05 23.88
C GLY A 207 1.84 -15.99 24.95
N TYR A 208 1.31 -17.14 24.55
CA TYR A 208 0.86 -18.17 25.49
C TYR A 208 1.99 -18.65 26.41
N LEU A 209 3.18 -18.89 25.86
CA LEU A 209 4.33 -19.33 26.65
C LEU A 209 4.85 -18.23 27.60
N LEU A 210 4.76 -16.96 27.21
CA LEU A 210 5.27 -15.84 28.00
C LEU A 210 4.32 -15.40 29.12
N GLY A 211 3.01 -15.59 28.97
CA GLY A 211 2.05 -15.14 29.97
C GLY A 211 0.63 -15.68 29.84
N GLY A 212 0.45 -16.81 29.16
CA GLY A 212 -0.84 -17.48 29.02
C GLY A 212 -1.77 -16.85 27.99
N GLY A 213 -3.06 -17.22 28.06
CA GLY A 213 -4.04 -16.91 27.01
C GLY A 213 -4.21 -15.43 26.68
N ILE A 214 -4.10 -14.55 27.67
CA ILE A 214 -4.22 -13.10 27.48
C ILE A 214 -3.10 -12.58 26.55
N TRP A 215 -1.87 -13.03 26.77
CA TRP A 215 -0.73 -12.65 25.94
C TRP A 215 -0.75 -13.33 24.57
N ALA A 216 -1.32 -14.55 24.48
CA ALA A 216 -1.56 -15.18 23.18
C ALA A 216 -2.46 -14.32 22.28
N ILE A 217 -3.55 -13.80 22.84
CA ILE A 217 -4.46 -12.88 22.14
C ILE A 217 -3.73 -11.58 21.82
N ALA A 218 -3.02 -10.99 22.79
CA ALA A 218 -2.34 -9.71 22.61
C ALA A 218 -1.26 -9.70 21.53
N LEU A 219 -0.59 -10.84 21.28
CA LEU A 219 0.45 -10.94 20.26
C LEU A 219 -0.08 -11.45 18.91
N GLY A 220 -0.98 -12.45 18.92
CA GLY A 220 -1.45 -13.09 17.70
C GLY A 220 -2.58 -12.35 16.99
N LEU A 221 -3.59 -11.88 17.74
CA LEU A 221 -4.78 -11.26 17.15
C LEU A 221 -4.51 -9.96 16.38
N PRO A 222 -3.58 -9.08 16.83
CA PRO A 222 -3.21 -7.90 16.04
C PRO A 222 -2.65 -8.23 14.66
N VAL A 223 -1.79 -9.27 14.58
CA VAL A 223 -1.22 -9.73 13.30
C VAL A 223 -2.30 -10.36 12.43
N PHE A 224 -3.20 -11.14 13.03
CA PHE A 224 -4.33 -11.70 12.32
C PHE A 224 -5.22 -10.59 11.71
N THR A 225 -5.52 -9.56 12.51
CA THR A 225 -6.31 -8.40 12.10
C THR A 225 -5.60 -7.59 11.01
N HIS A 226 -4.28 -7.43 11.13
CA HIS A 226 -3.45 -6.82 10.09
C HIS A 226 -3.63 -7.55 8.75
N VAL A 227 -3.47 -8.88 8.74
CA VAL A 227 -3.58 -9.69 7.52
C VAL A 227 -4.97 -9.56 6.90
N LEU A 228 -6.04 -9.60 7.72
CA LEU A 228 -7.40 -9.41 7.23
C LEU A 228 -7.62 -8.03 6.59
N ALA A 229 -7.15 -6.97 7.24
CA ALA A 229 -7.24 -5.61 6.71
C ALA A 229 -6.47 -5.46 5.38
N ASP A 230 -5.40 -6.22 5.20
CA ASP A 230 -4.62 -6.19 3.98
C ASP A 230 -5.24 -6.97 2.82
N LEU A 231 -6.02 -8.01 3.11
CA LEU A 231 -6.79 -8.76 2.11
C LEU A 231 -7.89 -7.93 1.46
N THR A 232 -8.36 -6.84 2.08
CA THR A 232 -9.32 -5.92 1.44
C THR A 232 -8.69 -5.09 0.32
N GLY A 233 -7.35 -5.03 0.25
CA GLY A 233 -6.62 -4.28 -0.76
C GLY A 233 -6.45 -5.02 -2.09
N PHE A 234 -5.58 -4.48 -2.96
CA PHE A 234 -5.31 -5.03 -4.29
C PHE A 234 -4.23 -6.10 -4.31
N LEU A 235 -3.30 -6.03 -3.35
CA LEU A 235 -2.10 -6.87 -3.30
C LEU A 235 -2.37 -8.29 -2.77
N GLY A 236 -3.41 -8.49 -1.95
CA GLY A 236 -3.66 -9.77 -1.29
C GLY A 236 -2.51 -10.22 -0.38
N GLY A 237 -2.23 -11.52 -0.28
CA GLY A 237 -1.17 -12.05 0.56
C GLY A 237 -1.01 -13.58 0.50
N ASN A 238 0.04 -14.11 1.13
CA ASN A 238 0.25 -15.55 1.28
C ASN A 238 -0.17 -16.00 2.70
N LEU A 239 -1.34 -16.64 2.82
CA LEU A 239 -2.00 -16.84 4.12
C LEU A 239 -1.43 -17.95 5.00
N PHE A 240 -0.90 -19.02 4.39
CA PHE A 240 -0.47 -20.24 5.11
C PHE A 240 0.92 -20.75 4.70
N PRO A 241 1.97 -19.91 4.67
CA PRO A 241 3.35 -20.38 4.55
C PRO A 241 3.70 -21.32 5.72
N PRO A 242 4.60 -22.31 5.54
CA PRO A 242 5.25 -22.70 4.30
C PRO A 242 4.38 -23.62 3.40
N PHE A 243 3.13 -23.92 3.80
CA PHE A 243 2.24 -24.79 3.02
C PHE A 243 1.82 -24.16 1.69
N THR A 244 1.65 -22.84 1.66
CA THR A 244 1.41 -22.05 0.45
C THR A 244 2.63 -21.20 0.09
N LYS A 245 2.93 -21.12 -1.21
CA LYS A 245 4.11 -20.39 -1.75
C LYS A 245 3.75 -19.17 -2.58
N GLU A 246 2.49 -19.03 -2.98
CA GLU A 246 2.04 -17.94 -3.85
C GLU A 246 1.09 -17.02 -3.09
N ARG A 247 1.11 -15.74 -3.46
CA ARG A 247 0.15 -14.76 -2.97
C ARG A 247 -1.18 -14.95 -3.69
N SER A 248 -2.28 -14.89 -2.93
CA SER A 248 -3.60 -14.73 -3.51
C SER A 248 -3.83 -13.28 -3.93
N ALA A 249 -4.77 -13.05 -4.84
CA ALA A 249 -5.30 -11.71 -5.07
C ALA A 249 -6.05 -11.21 -3.82
N GLY A 250 -6.07 -9.90 -3.62
CA GLY A 250 -6.93 -9.27 -2.63
C GLY A 250 -8.33 -8.97 -3.20
N LEU A 251 -9.21 -8.47 -2.34
CA LEU A 251 -10.61 -8.19 -2.68
C LEU A 251 -10.81 -6.90 -3.50
N LYS A 252 -9.76 -6.08 -3.64
CA LYS A 252 -9.78 -4.83 -4.43
C LYS A 252 -10.84 -3.81 -3.98
N LEU A 253 -11.13 -3.77 -2.67
CA LEU A 253 -12.13 -2.87 -2.10
C LEU A 253 -11.56 -1.48 -1.81
N PHE A 254 -10.31 -1.41 -1.36
CA PHE A 254 -9.67 -0.15 -0.95
C PHE A 254 -8.24 -0.06 -1.47
N HIS A 255 -7.86 1.11 -1.97
CA HIS A 255 -6.46 1.42 -2.21
C HIS A 255 -5.79 1.94 -0.94
N ALA A 256 -4.49 1.68 -0.81
CA ALA A 256 -3.73 2.08 0.38
C ALA A 256 -3.49 3.59 0.45
N ASP A 257 -3.61 4.29 -0.67
CA ASP A 257 -3.43 5.74 -0.80
C ASP A 257 -4.71 6.54 -0.60
N THR A 258 -5.90 5.92 -0.60
CA THR A 258 -7.19 6.60 -0.37
C THR A 258 -7.23 7.27 1.01
N PRO A 259 -7.21 8.62 1.09
CA PRO A 259 -7.07 9.32 2.37
C PRO A 259 -8.26 9.13 3.29
N LEU A 260 -9.49 9.28 2.77
CA LEU A 260 -10.72 9.12 3.55
C LEU A 260 -10.86 7.70 4.12
N ALA A 261 -10.59 6.66 3.31
CA ALA A 261 -10.64 5.27 3.78
C ALA A 261 -9.65 5.01 4.94
N ASN A 262 -8.43 5.54 4.84
CA ASN A 262 -7.46 5.44 5.95
C ASN A 262 -7.91 6.22 7.18
N PHE A 263 -8.40 7.46 7.01
CA PHE A 263 -8.87 8.29 8.11
C PHE A 263 -10.02 7.62 8.85
N PHE A 264 -11.09 7.22 8.16
CA PHE A 264 -12.26 6.62 8.78
C PHE A 264 -12.02 5.20 9.32
N GLY A 265 -11.07 4.46 8.74
CA GLY A 265 -10.60 3.19 9.29
C GLY A 265 -9.88 3.38 10.63
N VAL A 266 -8.95 4.34 10.70
CA VAL A 266 -8.24 4.71 11.95
C VAL A 266 -9.20 5.26 12.99
N TRP A 267 -10.06 6.20 12.58
CA TRP A 267 -11.03 6.84 13.46
C TRP A 267 -12.00 5.81 14.04
N GLY A 268 -12.54 4.91 13.20
CA GLY A 268 -13.38 3.80 13.65
C GLY A 268 -12.67 2.88 14.65
N ALA A 269 -11.41 2.52 14.39
CA ALA A 269 -10.62 1.69 15.31
C ALA A 269 -10.42 2.39 16.68
N ILE A 270 -10.17 3.70 16.69
CA ILE A 270 -10.06 4.50 17.92
C ILE A 270 -11.40 4.51 18.67
N LEU A 271 -12.51 4.81 17.99
CA LEU A 271 -13.84 4.86 18.60
C LEU A 271 -14.26 3.51 19.20
N ILE A 272 -14.02 2.40 18.50
CA ILE A 272 -14.25 1.04 19.01
C ILE A 272 -13.41 0.79 20.26
N THR A 273 -12.13 1.16 20.22
CA THR A 273 -11.24 1.03 21.37
C THR A 273 -11.78 1.82 22.57
N LEU A 274 -12.10 3.11 22.39
CA LEU A 274 -12.61 3.97 23.45
C LEU A 274 -13.94 3.47 24.02
N PHE A 275 -14.85 2.99 23.16
CA PHE A 275 -16.11 2.41 23.59
C PHE A 275 -15.89 1.17 24.45
N ASN A 276 -15.01 0.26 24.03
CA ASN A 276 -14.69 -0.96 24.78
C ASN A 276 -13.96 -0.66 26.09
N LEU A 277 -13.02 0.30 26.09
CA LEU A 277 -12.36 0.77 27.30
C LEU A 277 -13.39 1.30 28.31
N ASN A 278 -14.32 2.16 27.87
CA ASN A 278 -15.38 2.66 28.73
C ASN A 278 -16.31 1.53 29.24
N ARG A 279 -16.68 0.60 28.35
CA ARG A 279 -17.57 -0.52 28.67
C ARG A 279 -16.98 -1.46 29.71
N PHE A 280 -15.68 -1.72 29.66
CA PHE A 280 -14.98 -2.66 30.54
C PHE A 280 -14.24 -2.01 31.70
N ALA A 281 -14.22 -0.67 31.77
CA ALA A 281 -13.66 0.07 32.89
C ALA A 281 -14.43 -0.24 34.19
N PRO A 282 -13.74 -0.33 35.35
CA PRO A 282 -14.40 -0.46 36.65
C PRO A 282 -15.40 0.67 36.93
N LYS A 283 -15.10 1.87 36.42
CA LYS A 283 -15.96 3.05 36.48
C LYS A 283 -16.08 3.65 35.08
N PRO A 284 -17.18 3.35 34.34
CA PRO A 284 -17.45 3.96 33.04
C PRO A 284 -17.51 5.48 33.16
N VAL A 285 -17.00 6.17 32.15
CA VAL A 285 -17.05 7.64 32.00
C VAL A 285 -18.37 8.08 31.36
N PHE A 286 -18.97 7.23 30.52
CA PHE A 286 -20.25 7.49 29.85
C PHE A 286 -21.17 6.27 29.79
N HIS A 287 -22.47 6.52 29.61
CA HIS A 287 -23.55 5.52 29.58
C HIS A 287 -24.42 5.59 28.31
N ILE A 288 -23.81 5.92 27.17
CA ILE A 288 -24.50 5.91 25.87
C ILE A 288 -24.44 4.52 25.25
N ASN A 289 -25.53 4.12 24.58
CA ASN A 289 -25.58 2.83 23.91
C ASN A 289 -24.71 2.82 22.65
N PHE A 290 -24.34 1.62 22.20
CA PHE A 290 -23.46 1.40 21.05
C PHE A 290 -23.96 2.11 19.79
N LEU A 291 -25.24 1.93 19.42
CA LEU A 291 -25.77 2.49 18.19
C LEU A 291 -25.71 4.03 18.20
N PHE A 292 -26.09 4.65 19.31
CA PHE A 292 -26.06 6.11 19.46
C PHE A 292 -24.62 6.66 19.45
N TYR A 293 -23.68 5.97 20.12
CA TYR A 293 -22.27 6.33 20.09
C TYR A 293 -21.72 6.35 18.65
N PHE A 294 -21.91 5.27 17.88
CA PHE A 294 -21.41 5.20 16.52
C PHE A 294 -22.18 6.06 15.53
N ALA A 295 -23.47 6.29 15.74
CA ALA A 295 -24.25 7.24 14.94
C ALA A 295 -23.67 8.66 15.03
N ILE A 296 -23.35 9.12 16.24
CA ILE A 296 -22.83 10.48 16.48
C ILE A 296 -21.36 10.59 16.08
N PHE A 297 -20.52 9.65 16.51
CA PHE A 297 -19.07 9.82 16.41
C PHE A 297 -18.49 9.26 15.12
N TRP A 298 -19.17 8.36 14.42
CA TRP A 298 -18.65 7.77 13.18
C TRP A 298 -19.54 8.09 11.97
N VAL A 299 -20.83 7.72 12.00
CA VAL A 299 -21.74 7.87 10.85
C VAL A 299 -21.94 9.34 10.48
N LEU A 300 -22.25 10.19 11.46
CA LEU A 300 -22.51 11.61 11.21
C LEU A 300 -21.27 12.34 10.63
N PRO A 301 -20.06 12.26 11.23
CA PRO A 301 -18.86 12.83 10.63
C PRO A 301 -18.52 12.27 9.25
N PHE A 302 -18.75 10.97 9.03
CA PHE A 302 -18.57 10.35 7.72
C PHE A 302 -19.52 10.92 6.67
N ALA A 303 -20.80 11.03 7.00
CA ALA A 303 -21.81 11.62 6.12
C ALA A 303 -21.51 13.09 5.81
N ILE A 304 -21.09 13.88 6.81
CA ILE A 304 -20.69 15.28 6.62
C ILE A 304 -19.47 15.38 5.70
N ALA A 305 -18.46 14.54 5.89
CA ALA A 305 -17.27 14.53 5.04
C ALA A 305 -17.60 14.14 3.59
N LEU A 306 -18.47 13.16 3.38
CA LEU A 306 -18.93 12.79 2.04
C LEU A 306 -19.75 13.91 1.38
N LEU A 307 -20.64 14.56 2.13
CA LEU A 307 -21.42 15.68 1.62
C LEU A 307 -20.52 16.85 1.23
N PHE A 308 -19.54 17.19 2.07
CA PHE A 308 -18.57 18.25 1.76
C PHE A 308 -17.73 17.90 0.53
N SER A 309 -17.24 16.65 0.43
CA SER A 309 -16.49 16.18 -0.74
C SER A 309 -17.31 16.29 -2.03
N ALA A 310 -18.58 15.91 -1.99
CA ALA A 310 -19.46 15.98 -3.17
C ALA A 310 -19.81 17.43 -3.56
N LEU A 311 -19.84 18.36 -2.60
CA LEU A 311 -20.07 19.78 -2.89
C LEU A 311 -18.83 20.42 -3.52
N VAL A 312 -17.63 20.14 -3.01
CA VAL A 312 -16.37 20.65 -3.58
C VAL A 312 -16.14 20.10 -4.98
N GLU A 313 -16.35 18.79 -5.19
CA GLU A 313 -16.20 18.18 -6.52
C GLU A 313 -17.19 18.78 -7.55
N LYS A 314 -18.38 19.18 -7.11
CA LYS A 314 -19.34 19.89 -7.98
C LYS A 314 -18.86 21.29 -8.34
N GLU A 315 -18.28 22.02 -7.38
CA GLU A 315 -17.76 23.38 -7.58
C GLU A 315 -16.54 23.36 -8.52
N GLU A 316 -15.60 22.43 -8.33
CA GLU A 316 -14.45 22.23 -9.23
C GLU A 316 -14.89 21.90 -10.67
N LEU A 317 -15.91 21.04 -10.83
CA LEU A 317 -16.45 20.72 -12.16
C LEU A 317 -17.14 21.93 -12.80
N GLU A 318 -17.86 22.74 -12.02
CA GLU A 318 -18.51 23.96 -12.52
C GLU A 318 -17.44 25.00 -12.96
N GLU A 319 -16.37 25.18 -12.19
CA GLU A 319 -15.22 26.04 -12.55
C GLU A 319 -14.49 25.54 -13.81
N GLU A 320 -14.20 24.25 -13.94
CA GLU A 320 -13.58 23.68 -15.16
C GLU A 320 -14.47 23.89 -16.40
N THR A 321 -15.79 23.79 -16.25
CA THR A 321 -16.72 24.00 -17.38
C THR A 321 -16.78 25.47 -17.79
N GLU A 322 -16.75 26.40 -16.83
CA GLU A 322 -16.73 27.85 -17.10
C GLU A 322 -15.39 28.26 -17.77
N GLU A 323 -14.25 27.70 -17.35
CA GLU A 323 -12.95 27.95 -18.00
C GLU A 323 -12.90 27.41 -19.45
N GLU A 324 -13.47 26.22 -19.72
CA GLU A 324 -13.56 25.67 -21.07
C GLU A 324 -14.47 26.53 -21.98
N GLU A 325 -15.60 27.04 -21.47
CA GLU A 325 -16.50 27.92 -22.23
C GLU A 325 -15.84 29.29 -22.54
N GLU A 326 -15.08 29.87 -21.60
CA GLU A 326 -14.33 31.11 -21.83
C GLU A 326 -13.18 30.93 -22.86
N GLU A 327 -12.48 29.79 -22.83
CA GLU A 327 -11.45 29.47 -23.83
C GLU A 327 -12.03 29.29 -25.24
N GLU A 328 -13.19 28.61 -25.39
CA GLU A 328 -13.87 28.46 -26.68
C GLU A 328 -14.35 29.81 -27.23
N GLU A 329 -14.97 30.67 -26.41
CA GLU A 329 -15.41 32.00 -26.85
C GLU A 329 -14.25 32.90 -27.27
N SER A 330 -13.11 32.84 -26.56
CA SER A 330 -11.91 33.60 -26.91
C SER A 330 -11.27 33.15 -28.23
N THR A 331 -11.39 31.87 -28.57
CA THR A 331 -10.86 31.27 -29.80
C THR A 331 -11.72 31.60 -31.01
N ILE A 332 -13.03 31.81 -30.83
CA ILE A 332 -13.97 32.17 -31.91
C ILE A 332 -13.88 33.67 -32.26
N MET A 333 -13.43 34.53 -31.33
CA MET A 333 -13.33 35.98 -31.51
C MET A 333 -11.94 36.50 -31.96
N GLY A 334 -10.94 35.64 -32.14
CA GLY A 334 -9.58 35.97 -32.60
C GLY A 334 -9.32 35.71 -34.08
#